data_AF-A0A7S4UDY7-F1
#
_entry.id   AF-A0A7S4UDY7-F1
#
_cell.length_a   1.000
_cell.length_b   1.000
_cell.length_c   1.000
_cell.angle_alpha   90.00
_cell.angle_beta   90.00
_cell.angle_gamma   90.00
#
_symmetry.space_group_name_H-M   'P 1'
#
loop_
_entity.id
_entity.type
_entity.pdbx_description
1 polymer ?
#
loop_
_entity_poly.entity_id
_entity_poly.type
_entity_poly.pdbx_seq_one_letter_code
_entity_poly.pdbx_strand_id
1 'polypeptide(L)'
;EKEKEKKKEKKEKRGGKAKSTASQSDMSVSDIVTMSLIAPDGLHSPEKWKICEELIATEEFYVRSLNTCIMVWMDPLDAAIKKGRPIISQDEMKVIFASLRSIYLFHSVLLSDLQQRIPQWSDDSCVADIFLGFLHYLKVYKLYVQNYTDSLK
;
A
#
# COMPACT_ATOMS: atom_id res chain seq x y z
N GLU A 1 -58.63 -14.28 39.36
CA GLU A 1 -59.83 -13.45 39.39
C GLU A 1 -59.50 -12.12 38.73
N LYS A 2 -60.25 -11.79 37.66
CA LYS A 2 -60.55 -10.46 37.09
C LYS A 2 -59.37 -9.53 36.76
N GLU A 3 -58.98 -9.32 35.51
CA GLU A 3 -59.76 -8.76 34.38
C GLU A 3 -60.12 -7.27 34.55
N LYS A 4 -59.49 -6.45 33.71
CA LYS A 4 -59.93 -5.21 33.05
C LYS A 4 -60.34 -4.00 33.90
N GLU A 5 -59.70 -2.87 33.59
CA GLU A 5 -60.26 -1.68 32.92
C GLU A 5 -59.42 -0.44 33.29
N LYS A 6 -59.15 0.58 32.46
CA LYS A 6 -59.28 0.87 31.02
C LYS A 6 -58.74 2.30 30.87
N LYS A 7 -58.14 2.60 29.72
CA LYS A 7 -58.09 3.92 29.06
C LYS A 7 -57.48 5.12 29.82
N LYS A 8 -56.33 5.58 29.30
CA LYS A 8 -56.30 6.86 28.59
C LYS A 8 -55.23 6.85 27.50
N GLU A 9 -55.73 6.64 26.30
CA GLU A 9 -55.06 6.82 25.02
C GLU A 9 -54.87 8.33 24.73
N LYS A 10 -53.92 8.60 23.83
CA LYS A 10 -53.73 9.83 23.03
C LYS A 10 -52.70 10.82 23.58
N LYS A 11 -51.50 10.84 22.97
CA LYS A 11 -51.22 11.70 21.79
C LYS A 11 -49.76 11.55 21.33
N GLU A 12 -49.59 10.73 20.30
CA GLU A 12 -48.77 10.98 19.10
C GLU A 12 -47.96 12.31 19.05
N LYS A 13 -46.62 12.21 18.92
CA LYS A 13 -45.84 12.81 17.80
C LYS A 13 -44.32 12.60 17.92
N ARG A 14 -43.74 12.21 16.77
CA ARG A 14 -42.38 12.48 16.25
C ARG A 14 -41.23 11.74 16.95
N GLY A 15 -40.30 11.07 16.28
CA GLY A 15 -40.01 10.94 14.84
C GLY A 15 -38.52 10.59 14.68
N GLY A 16 -38.21 9.63 13.81
CA GLY A 16 -36.93 9.46 13.11
C GLY A 16 -35.70 9.02 13.92
N LYS A 17 -35.39 7.71 13.92
CA LYS A 17 -34.06 7.20 14.29
C LYS A 17 -33.41 6.49 13.09
N ALA A 18 -32.28 7.08 12.67
CA ALA A 18 -31.13 6.50 11.99
C ALA A 18 -31.32 5.67 10.70
N LYS A 19 -30.89 6.25 9.57
CA LYS A 19 -30.13 5.54 8.53
C LYS A 19 -29.36 6.57 7.69
N SER A 20 -28.18 6.94 8.16
CA SER A 20 -27.17 7.64 7.36
C SER A 20 -26.58 6.64 6.37
N THR A 21 -26.90 6.88 5.11
CA THR A 21 -26.40 6.19 3.93
C THR A 21 -24.89 6.35 3.81
N ALA A 22 -24.19 5.23 3.62
CA ALA A 22 -22.81 5.21 3.21
C ALA A 22 -22.69 5.79 1.80
N SER A 23 -22.00 6.91 1.66
CA SER A 23 -21.46 7.39 0.39
C SER A 23 -19.96 7.20 0.46
N GLN A 24 -19.48 6.10 -0.13
CA GLN A 24 -18.07 5.92 -0.43
C GLN A 24 -17.71 6.93 -1.52
N SER A 25 -16.99 7.99 -1.14
CA SER A 25 -16.40 8.93 -2.07
C SER A 25 -15.19 8.27 -2.74
N ASP A 26 -15.31 8.07 -4.05
CA ASP A 26 -14.22 7.79 -4.97
C ASP A 26 -13.27 9.00 -4.93
N MET A 27 -12.09 8.84 -4.32
CA MET A 27 -11.12 9.93 -4.19
C MET A 27 -10.19 9.90 -5.40
N SER A 28 -10.15 11.01 -6.14
CA SER A 28 -9.27 11.17 -7.29
C SER A 28 -7.80 11.12 -6.87
N VAL A 29 -6.91 10.69 -7.76
CA VAL A 29 -5.46 10.71 -7.55
C VAL A 29 -4.97 12.13 -7.22
N SER A 30 -5.64 13.16 -7.74
CA SER A 30 -5.40 14.56 -7.37
C SER A 30 -5.68 14.85 -5.90
N ASP A 31 -6.67 14.17 -5.32
CA ASP A 31 -7.14 14.42 -3.95
C ASP A 31 -6.20 13.75 -2.93
N ILE A 32 -5.55 12.65 -3.31
CA ILE A 32 -4.47 12.03 -2.52
C ILE A 32 -3.24 12.95 -2.48
N VAL A 33 -2.88 13.56 -3.61
CA VAL A 33 -1.75 14.50 -3.70
C VAL A 33 -2.02 15.80 -2.93
N THR A 34 -3.29 16.19 -2.77
CA THR A 34 -3.67 17.46 -2.13
C THR A 34 -3.74 17.39 -0.59
N MET A 35 -3.69 16.20 0.02
CA MET A 35 -3.88 16.00 1.47
C MET A 35 -2.62 16.19 2.35
N SER A 36 -1.43 16.46 1.79
CA SER A 36 -0.22 16.78 2.56
C SER A 36 0.42 18.08 2.05
N LEU A 37 -0.16 19.24 2.40
CA LEU A 37 0.31 20.54 1.89
C LEU A 37 0.86 21.51 2.95
N ILE A 38 1.25 21.03 4.12
CA ILE A 38 1.89 21.90 5.11
C ILE A 38 3.32 21.40 5.32
N ALA A 39 4.25 21.97 4.56
CA ALA A 39 5.67 21.87 4.87
C ALA A 39 5.88 22.32 6.33
N PRO A 40 6.78 21.67 7.10
CA PRO A 40 7.10 22.13 8.44
C PRO A 40 7.45 23.62 8.44
N ASP A 41 6.80 24.40 9.30
CA ASP A 41 7.05 25.85 9.39
C ASP A 41 8.55 26.11 9.69
N GLY A 42 9.21 26.87 8.82
CA GLY A 42 10.61 27.29 9.00
C GLY A 42 11.66 26.50 8.22
N LEU A 43 11.29 25.63 7.29
CA LEU A 43 12.25 24.90 6.46
C LEU A 43 12.93 25.83 5.43
N HIS A 44 14.27 25.94 5.46
CA HIS A 44 15.03 26.73 4.49
C HIS A 44 15.01 26.11 3.07
N SER A 45 14.64 24.82 2.92
CA SER A 45 14.64 24.09 1.65
C SER A 45 13.34 23.29 1.37
N PRO A 46 12.20 23.97 1.13
CA PRO A 46 10.90 23.32 0.86
C PRO A 46 10.88 22.46 -0.40
N GLU A 47 11.75 22.72 -1.37
CA GLU A 47 11.90 21.89 -2.57
C GLU A 47 12.45 20.50 -2.27
N LYS A 48 13.40 20.35 -1.33
CA LYS A 48 13.96 19.04 -0.94
C LYS A 48 12.91 18.17 -0.27
N TRP A 49 12.11 18.79 0.60
CA TRP A 49 10.97 18.14 1.24
C TRP A 49 10.00 17.57 0.20
N LYS A 50 9.57 18.39 -0.77
CA LYS A 50 8.62 17.96 -1.81
C LYS A 50 9.15 16.80 -2.65
N ILE A 51 10.44 16.83 -3.01
CA ILE A 51 11.08 15.73 -3.73
C ILE A 51 11.02 14.44 -2.90
N CYS A 52 11.26 14.53 -1.60
CA CYS A 52 11.22 13.35 -0.75
C CYS A 52 9.79 12.84 -0.49
N GLU A 53 8.79 13.72 -0.41
CA GLU A 53 7.38 13.33 -0.40
C GLU A 53 6.98 12.60 -1.69
N GLU A 54 7.35 13.13 -2.85
CA GLU A 54 7.10 12.48 -4.14
C GLU A 54 7.78 11.11 -4.21
N LEU A 55 9.03 11.02 -3.75
CA LEU A 55 9.77 9.77 -3.65
C LEU A 55 9.01 8.73 -2.80
N ILE A 56 8.49 9.11 -1.64
CA ILE A 56 7.70 8.18 -0.81
C ILE A 56 6.41 7.79 -1.50
N ALA A 57 5.69 8.74 -2.11
CA ALA A 57 4.42 8.45 -2.76
C ALA A 57 4.61 7.45 -3.93
N THR A 58 5.65 7.65 -4.73
CA THR A 58 6.00 6.75 -5.84
C THR A 58 6.47 5.39 -5.33
N GLU A 59 7.26 5.36 -4.26
CA GLU A 59 7.72 4.11 -3.63
C GLU A 59 6.56 3.33 -3.00
N GLU A 60 5.60 3.99 -2.34
CA GLU A 60 4.41 3.37 -1.78
C GLU A 60 3.57 2.71 -2.88
N PHE A 61 3.38 3.41 -3.99
CA PHE A 61 2.70 2.86 -5.15
C PHE A 61 3.44 1.63 -5.70
N TYR A 62 4.77 1.70 -5.83
CA TYR A 62 5.59 0.59 -6.32
C TYR A 62 5.47 -0.66 -5.41
N VAL A 63 5.66 -0.50 -4.10
CA VAL A 63 5.54 -1.58 -3.11
C VAL A 63 4.14 -2.21 -3.14
N ARG A 64 3.10 -1.37 -3.27
CA ARG A 64 1.72 -1.84 -3.41
C ARG A 64 1.51 -2.68 -4.66
N SER A 65 2.01 -2.23 -5.81
CA SER A 65 1.95 -2.99 -7.06
C SER A 65 2.67 -4.33 -6.96
N LEU A 66 3.88 -4.36 -6.36
CA LEU A 66 4.60 -5.61 -6.11
C LEU A 66 3.80 -6.58 -5.24
N ASN A 67 3.18 -6.07 -4.18
CA ASN A 67 2.34 -6.87 -3.31
C ASN A 67 1.12 -7.43 -4.07
N THR A 68 0.48 -6.63 -4.92
CA THR A 68 -0.60 -7.10 -5.79
C THR A 68 -0.13 -8.22 -6.71
N CYS A 69 1.04 -8.09 -7.33
CA CYS A 69 1.63 -9.16 -8.14
C CYS A 69 1.80 -10.47 -7.36
N ILE A 70 2.27 -10.38 -6.11
CA ILE A 70 2.45 -11.54 -5.23
C ILE A 70 1.10 -12.16 -4.85
N MET A 71 0.18 -11.37 -4.30
CA MET A 71 -1.08 -11.87 -3.73
C MET A 71 -2.06 -12.38 -4.78
N VAL A 72 -2.13 -11.73 -5.94
CA VAL A 72 -3.13 -12.03 -6.98
C VAL A 72 -2.64 -13.10 -7.95
N TRP A 73 -1.33 -13.19 -8.17
CA TRP A 73 -0.76 -14.10 -9.19
C TRP A 73 0.15 -15.16 -8.58
N MET A 74 1.21 -14.76 -7.89
CA MET A 74 2.21 -15.70 -7.39
C MET A 74 1.64 -16.67 -6.35
N ASP A 75 0.96 -16.17 -5.32
CA ASP A 75 0.41 -16.98 -4.22
C ASP A 75 -0.66 -17.98 -4.72
N PRO A 76 -1.64 -17.59 -5.56
CA PRO A 76 -2.63 -18.52 -6.07
C PRO A 76 -2.04 -19.59 -6.98
N LEU A 77 -1.06 -19.24 -7.81
CA LEU A 77 -0.38 -20.20 -8.69
C LEU A 77 0.46 -21.20 -7.88
N ASP A 78 1.17 -20.74 -6.84
CA ASP A 78 1.93 -21.63 -5.94
C ASP A 78 1.00 -22.57 -5.16
N ALA A 79 -0.15 -22.06 -4.71
CA ALA A 79 -1.18 -22.88 -4.09
C ALA A 79 -1.76 -23.93 -5.05
N ALA A 80 -1.93 -23.61 -6.34
CA ALA A 80 -2.42 -24.56 -7.34
C ALA A 80 -1.42 -25.70 -7.59
N ILE A 81 -0.12 -25.40 -7.65
CA ILE A 81 0.96 -26.40 -7.74
C ILE A 81 0.94 -27.31 -6.51
N LYS A 82 0.88 -26.75 -5.30
CA LYS A 82 0.84 -27.51 -4.04
C LYS A 82 -0.39 -28.43 -3.92
N LYS A 83 -1.52 -28.05 -4.53
CA LYS A 83 -2.75 -28.85 -4.61
C LYS A 83 -2.72 -29.93 -5.70
N GLY A 84 -1.61 -30.08 -6.43
CA GLY A 84 -1.48 -31.05 -7.52
C GLY A 84 -2.29 -30.69 -8.76
N ARG A 85 -2.66 -29.41 -8.93
CA ARG A 85 -3.37 -28.88 -10.11
C ARG A 85 -2.57 -27.73 -10.72
N PRO A 86 -1.32 -27.97 -11.15
CA PRO A 86 -0.46 -26.91 -11.68
C PRO A 86 -1.05 -26.33 -12.98
N ILE A 87 -1.13 -25.01 -13.05
CA ILE A 87 -1.45 -24.28 -14.30
C ILE A 87 -0.16 -24.02 -15.08
N ILE A 88 0.93 -23.73 -14.34
CA ILE A 88 2.30 -23.62 -14.83
C ILE A 88 3.19 -24.58 -14.04
N SER A 89 4.32 -24.95 -14.62
CA SER A 89 5.33 -25.75 -13.93
C SER A 89 6.01 -24.96 -12.80
N GLN A 90 6.60 -25.71 -11.86
CA GLN A 90 7.37 -25.13 -10.76
C GLN A 90 8.59 -24.33 -11.26
N ASP A 91 9.15 -24.69 -12.42
CA ASP A 91 10.31 -24.01 -12.98
C ASP A 91 9.92 -22.73 -13.72
N GLU A 92 8.81 -22.74 -14.49
CA GLU A 92 8.22 -21.52 -15.06
C GLU A 92 7.85 -20.51 -13.97
N MET A 93 7.27 -20.97 -12.86
CA MET A 93 7.00 -20.14 -11.68
C MET A 93 8.24 -19.42 -11.17
N LYS A 94 9.37 -20.14 -11.05
CA LYS A 94 10.64 -19.55 -10.58
C LYS A 94 11.21 -18.55 -11.57
N VAL A 95 11.03 -18.77 -12.87
CA VAL A 95 11.52 -17.86 -13.92
C VAL A 95 10.67 -16.59 -13.96
N ILE A 96 9.34 -16.72 -13.97
CA ILE A 96 8.40 -15.59 -14.08
C ILE A 96 8.43 -14.70 -12.85
N PHE A 97 8.38 -15.28 -11.65
CA PHE A 97 8.34 -14.54 -10.38
C PHE A 97 9.71 -14.45 -9.69
N ALA A 98 10.79 -14.65 -10.45
CA ALA A 98 12.15 -14.69 -9.93
C ALA A 98 12.45 -13.48 -9.04
N SER A 99 12.84 -13.74 -7.79
CA SER A 99 13.22 -12.71 -6.82
C SER A 99 12.15 -11.65 -6.48
N LEU A 100 10.91 -11.80 -6.97
CA LEU A 100 9.85 -10.80 -6.77
C LEU A 100 9.57 -10.53 -5.28
N ARG A 101 9.50 -11.60 -4.47
CA ARG A 101 9.34 -11.48 -3.02
C ARG A 101 10.51 -10.78 -2.34
N SER A 102 11.73 -11.04 -2.81
CA SER A 102 12.93 -10.40 -2.27
C SER A 102 12.93 -8.90 -2.59
N ILE A 103 12.60 -8.54 -3.83
CA ILE A 103 12.44 -7.14 -4.25
C ILE A 103 11.36 -6.46 -3.40
N TYR A 104 10.18 -7.06 -3.28
CA TYR A 104 9.10 -6.55 -2.43
C TYR A 104 9.55 -6.33 -0.98
N LEU A 105 10.27 -7.29 -0.39
CA LEU A 105 10.75 -7.18 0.98
C LEU A 105 11.73 -6.00 1.15
N PHE A 106 12.72 -5.88 0.26
CA PHE A 106 13.72 -4.82 0.37
C PHE A 106 13.09 -3.44 0.17
N HIS A 107 12.19 -3.29 -0.80
CA HIS A 107 11.49 -2.04 -1.04
C HIS A 107 10.50 -1.69 0.08
N SER A 108 9.89 -2.68 0.74
CA SER A 108 9.07 -2.44 1.93
C SER A 108 9.89 -1.89 3.10
N VAL A 109 11.14 -2.35 3.27
CA VAL A 109 12.07 -1.81 4.27
C VAL A 109 12.48 -0.39 3.90
N LEU A 110 12.88 -0.16 2.64
CA LEU A 110 13.23 1.17 2.13
C LEU A 110 12.09 2.18 2.37
N LEU A 111 10.86 1.82 2.01
CA LEU A 111 9.68 2.64 2.22
C LEU A 111 9.47 2.97 3.72
N SER A 112 9.61 1.97 4.59
CA SER A 112 9.48 2.18 6.04
C SER A 112 10.53 3.17 6.57
N ASP A 113 11.78 3.04 6.13
CA ASP A 113 12.86 3.92 6.57
C ASP A 113 12.65 5.35 6.08
N LEU A 114 12.17 5.52 4.84
CA LEU A 114 11.82 6.83 4.28
C LEU A 114 10.63 7.47 5.04
N GLN A 115 9.57 6.71 5.31
CA GLN A 115 8.39 7.18 6.05
C GLN A 115 8.71 7.60 7.49
N GLN A 116 9.72 6.99 8.12
CA GLN A 116 10.17 7.40 9.45
C GLN A 116 10.98 8.71 9.43
N ARG A 117 11.71 8.98 8.35
CA ARG A 117 12.59 10.16 8.24
C ARG A 117 11.82 11.45 7.95
N ILE A 118 10.78 11.39 7.12
CA ILE A 118 10.06 12.59 6.66
C ILE A 118 9.38 13.38 7.79
N PRO A 119 8.68 12.77 8.77
CA PRO A 119 8.09 13.54 9.87
C PRO A 119 9.10 14.34 10.71
N GLN A 120 10.40 14.01 10.63
CA GLN A 120 11.49 14.62 11.39
C GLN A 120 12.42 15.45 10.49
N TRP A 121 11.95 15.88 9.31
CA TRP A 121 12.78 16.58 8.33
C TRP A 121 13.28 17.94 8.85
N SER A 122 14.57 18.18 8.63
CA SER A 122 15.28 19.43 8.92
C SER A 122 16.15 19.79 7.73
N ASP A 123 16.72 21.01 7.69
CA ASP A 123 17.54 21.43 6.54
C ASP A 123 18.85 20.63 6.36
N ASP A 124 19.32 19.99 7.43
CA ASP A 124 20.47 19.07 7.41
C ASP A 124 20.07 17.62 7.14
N SER A 125 18.77 17.32 7.05
CA SER A 125 18.28 15.97 6.76
C SER A 125 18.63 15.54 5.34
N CYS A 126 19.01 14.27 5.20
CA CYS A 126 19.27 13.62 3.93
C CYS A 126 18.61 12.23 3.93
N VAL A 127 18.33 11.69 2.74
CA VAL A 127 17.87 10.29 2.57
C VAL A 127 18.96 9.38 2.00
N ALA A 128 20.11 9.95 1.61
CA ALA A 128 21.18 9.20 0.93
C ALA A 128 21.76 8.08 1.81
N ASP A 129 21.79 8.25 3.14
CA ASP A 129 22.18 7.22 4.10
C ASP A 129 21.29 5.97 4.00
N ILE A 130 19.99 6.17 3.85
CA ILE A 130 19.02 5.08 3.66
C ILE A 130 19.30 4.35 2.33
N PHE A 131 19.53 5.10 1.25
CA PHE A 131 19.87 4.51 -0.04
C PHE A 131 21.20 3.76 -0.02
N LEU A 132 22.22 4.27 0.66
CA LEU A 132 23.51 3.58 0.81
C LEU A 132 23.35 2.24 1.52
N GLY A 133 22.48 2.17 2.55
CA GLY A 133 22.05 0.92 3.16
C GLY A 133 21.29 0.03 2.18
N PHE A 134 20.49 0.60 1.30
CA PHE A 134 19.75 -0.17 0.30
C PHE A 134 20.63 -0.77 -0.81
N LEU A 135 21.74 -0.10 -1.18
CA LEU A 135 22.58 -0.48 -2.32
C LEU A 135 23.04 -1.94 -2.30
N HIS A 136 23.29 -2.51 -1.12
CA HIS A 136 23.76 -3.88 -1.01
C HIS A 136 22.71 -4.93 -1.44
N TYR A 137 21.42 -4.57 -1.40
CA TYR A 137 20.32 -5.41 -1.86
C TYR A 137 20.16 -5.38 -3.39
N LEU A 138 20.68 -4.37 -4.09
CA LEU A 138 20.55 -4.23 -5.54
C LEU A 138 21.09 -5.42 -6.34
N LYS A 139 21.96 -6.24 -5.74
CA LYS A 139 22.44 -7.50 -6.34
C LYS A 139 21.29 -8.43 -6.74
N VAL A 140 20.14 -8.35 -6.07
CA VAL A 140 18.94 -9.13 -6.40
C VAL A 140 18.41 -8.84 -7.81
N TYR A 141 18.58 -7.60 -8.29
CA TYR A 141 18.11 -7.18 -9.61
C TYR A 141 18.86 -7.86 -10.75
N LYS A 142 20.08 -8.36 -10.50
CA LYS A 142 20.82 -9.14 -11.51
C LYS A 142 20.01 -10.35 -11.96
N LEU A 143 19.47 -11.12 -11.01
CA LEU A 143 18.70 -12.32 -11.33
C LEU A 143 17.35 -11.97 -11.97
N TYR A 144 16.71 -10.90 -11.49
CA TYR A 144 15.45 -10.41 -12.05
C TYR A 144 15.60 -9.98 -13.52
N VAL A 145 16.59 -9.16 -13.84
CA VAL A 145 16.85 -8.67 -15.20
C VAL A 145 17.30 -9.80 -16.12
N GLN A 146 18.14 -10.71 -15.63
CA GLN A 146 18.61 -11.85 -16.42
C GLN A 146 17.45 -12.75 -16.88
N ASN A 147 16.44 -12.95 -16.03
CA ASN A 147 15.29 -13.80 -16.33
C ASN A 147 14.19 -13.08 -17.14
N TYR A 148 14.33 -11.77 -17.39
CA TYR A 148 13.29 -10.99 -18.07
C TYR A 148 12.94 -11.56 -19.45
N THR A 149 13.93 -11.83 -20.31
CA THR A 149 13.69 -12.36 -21.66
C THR A 149 13.04 -13.73 -21.65
N ASP A 150 13.37 -14.57 -20.66
CA ASP A 150 12.83 -15.93 -20.57
C ASP A 150 11.44 -15.94 -19.91
N SER A 151 11.12 -14.95 -19.07
CA SER A 151 9.78 -14.77 -18.51
C SER A 151 8.73 -14.28 -19.53
N LEU A 152 9.17 -13.77 -20.68
CA LEU A 152 8.32 -13.26 -21.75
C LEU A 152 8.02 -14.27 -22.86
N LYS A 153 8.73 -15.40 -22.89
CA LYS A 153 8.56 -16.47 -23.89
C LYS A 153 7.51 -17.47 -23.43
#